data_AF-A0A841IND9-F1
#
_entry.id   AF-A0A841IND9-F1
#
_cell.length_a   1.000
_cell.length_b   1.000
_cell.length_c   1.000
_cell.angle_alpha   90.00
_cell.angle_beta   90.00
_cell.angle_gamma   90.00
#
_symmetry.space_group_name_H-M   'P 1'
#
loop_
_entity.id
_entity.type
_entity.pdbx_description
1 polymer ?
#
loop_
_entity_poly.entity_id
_entity_poly.type
_entity_poly.pdbx_seq_one_letter_code
_entity_poly.pdbx_strand_id
1 'polypeptide(L)'
;MHELSRDLLLDLAGRRSFDRGMDYLGRVSGLRVGEGSVYATVSGQQRYRVRFTPAGTFSWDCDCPWASEGNCCKHVVAAALVHLYEREHGIASPQVPDTASYLHGLDHGRLVDLLLEEAERSPALALELEVRAAVAASDLDALHALFEGVLRISDPVPYEQAADYARAVHSAVDAVQELERSGREEDARELCDAVCSFTGEAEEMVEDLDGAVDTALERLREYSGDSDAL
;
A
#
# COMPACT_ATOMS: atom_id res chain seq x y z
N MET A 1 13.59 23.78 -5.39
CA MET A 1 13.01 22.55 -5.95
C MET A 1 13.96 22.07 -7.02
N HIS A 2 14.64 20.96 -6.77
CA HIS A 2 15.75 20.49 -7.60
C HIS A 2 15.34 19.20 -8.32
N GLU A 3 15.63 19.17 -9.62
CA GLU A 3 15.57 17.98 -10.48
C GLU A 3 16.55 16.92 -9.94
N LEU A 4 16.31 15.65 -10.26
CA LEU A 4 17.15 14.55 -9.83
C LEU A 4 18.64 14.80 -10.15
N SER A 5 19.47 14.79 -9.11
CA SER A 5 20.92 14.87 -9.22
C SER A 5 21.60 14.00 -8.16
N ARG A 6 22.89 13.74 -8.36
CA ARG A 6 23.70 12.99 -7.39
C ARG A 6 23.75 13.68 -6.01
N ASP A 7 23.89 15.00 -6.00
CA ASP A 7 23.98 15.78 -4.77
C ASP A 7 22.63 15.79 -4.04
N LEU A 8 21.52 15.92 -4.78
CA LEU A 8 20.18 15.82 -4.21
C LEU A 8 19.94 14.45 -3.55
N LEU A 9 20.36 13.36 -4.20
CA LEU A 9 20.26 12.01 -3.63
C LEU A 9 21.10 11.87 -2.35
N LEU A 10 22.28 12.48 -2.32
CA LEU A 10 23.15 12.46 -1.14
C LEU A 10 22.52 13.22 0.03
N ASP A 11 21.94 14.39 -0.25
CA ASP A 11 21.26 15.23 0.75
C ASP A 11 20.02 14.53 1.33
N LEU A 12 19.19 13.92 0.47
CA LEU A 12 17.95 13.26 0.89
C LEU A 12 18.18 11.92 1.59
N ALA A 13 19.11 11.10 1.08
CA ALA A 13 19.36 9.76 1.63
C ALA A 13 20.31 9.77 2.83
N GLY A 14 21.13 10.82 2.94
CA GLY A 14 22.27 10.87 3.82
C GLY A 14 23.40 9.94 3.37
N ARG A 15 24.61 10.25 3.87
CA ARG A 15 25.87 9.58 3.51
C ARG A 15 25.77 8.05 3.54
N ARG A 16 25.21 7.49 4.62
CA ARG A 16 25.16 6.04 4.86
C ARG A 16 24.29 5.30 3.84
N SER A 17 23.10 5.82 3.53
CA SER A 17 22.22 5.20 2.53
C SER A 17 22.77 5.39 1.12
N PHE A 18 23.38 6.55 0.86
CA PHE A 18 23.99 6.84 -0.42
C PHE A 18 25.14 5.88 -0.76
N ASP A 19 26.10 5.73 0.16
CA ASP A 19 27.25 4.84 -0.03
C ASP A 19 26.79 3.39 -0.22
N ARG A 20 25.80 2.93 0.57
CA ARG A 20 25.20 1.60 0.36
C ARG A 20 24.46 1.46 -0.97
N GLY A 21 23.87 2.54 -1.49
CA GLY A 21 23.21 2.56 -2.80
C GLY A 21 24.19 2.30 -3.94
N MET A 22 25.41 2.84 -3.84
CA MET A 22 26.49 2.59 -4.81
C MET A 22 26.86 1.09 -4.89
N ASP A 23 26.85 0.38 -3.75
CA ASP A 23 27.10 -1.06 -3.72
C ASP A 23 25.98 -1.90 -4.37
N TYR A 24 24.83 -1.28 -4.65
CA TYR A 24 23.62 -1.94 -5.17
C TYR A 24 23.36 -1.64 -6.65
N LEU A 25 24.21 -0.87 -7.33
CA LEU A 25 24.01 -0.52 -8.75
C LEU A 25 23.83 -1.77 -9.65
N GLY A 26 24.66 -2.79 -9.46
CA GLY A 26 24.56 -4.06 -10.22
C GLY A 26 23.38 -4.95 -9.83
N ARG A 27 22.55 -4.52 -8.86
CA ARG A 27 21.36 -5.24 -8.38
C ARG A 27 20.05 -4.61 -8.89
N VAL A 28 20.16 -3.51 -9.63
CA VAL A 28 19.03 -2.83 -10.29
C VAL A 28 18.67 -3.60 -11.55
N SER A 29 17.38 -3.83 -11.75
CA SER A 29 16.85 -4.56 -12.91
C SER A 29 15.48 -4.02 -13.29
N GLY A 30 15.05 -4.27 -14.53
CA GLY A 30 13.72 -3.91 -15.00
C GLY A 30 13.45 -2.41 -15.00
N LEU A 31 14.48 -1.59 -15.21
CA LEU A 31 14.33 -0.15 -15.32
C LEU A 31 13.44 0.17 -16.52
N ARG A 32 12.33 0.87 -16.26
CA ARG A 32 11.31 1.23 -17.25
C ARG A 32 10.76 2.62 -16.92
N VAL A 33 10.30 3.34 -17.93
CA VAL A 33 9.84 4.73 -17.80
C VAL A 33 8.42 4.85 -18.32
N GLY A 34 7.55 5.60 -17.65
CA GLY A 34 6.22 5.94 -18.16
C GLY A 34 5.53 6.96 -17.27
N GLU A 35 4.66 7.77 -17.87
CA GLU A 35 3.91 8.84 -17.18
C GLU A 35 4.83 9.76 -16.35
N GLY A 36 6.05 10.03 -16.86
CA GLY A 36 7.04 10.87 -16.16
C GLY A 36 7.71 10.20 -14.95
N SER A 37 7.38 8.94 -14.64
CA SER A 37 7.96 8.14 -13.57
C SER A 37 8.94 7.10 -14.11
N VAL A 38 9.91 6.73 -13.27
CA VAL A 38 10.84 5.61 -13.48
C VAL A 38 10.49 4.52 -12.49
N TYR A 39 10.49 3.28 -12.96
CA TYR A 39 10.24 2.09 -12.15
C TYR A 39 11.41 1.14 -12.28
N ALA A 40 11.79 0.49 -11.19
CA ALA A 40 12.84 -0.52 -11.18
C ALA A 40 12.59 -1.56 -10.09
N THR A 41 13.31 -2.67 -10.15
CA THR A 41 13.40 -3.66 -9.07
C THR A 41 14.85 -3.76 -8.60
N VAL A 42 15.06 -3.66 -7.29
CA VAL A 42 16.39 -3.78 -6.68
C VAL A 42 16.44 -5.03 -5.82
N SER A 43 17.37 -5.92 -6.14
CA SER A 43 17.52 -7.20 -5.41
C SER A 43 18.34 -7.02 -4.13
N GLY A 44 17.74 -7.30 -2.96
CA GLY A 44 18.36 -7.29 -1.64
C GLY A 44 18.15 -8.60 -0.90
N GLN A 45 17.67 -8.52 0.34
CA GLN A 45 17.14 -9.71 1.06
C GLN A 45 15.88 -10.24 0.38
N GLN A 46 15.09 -9.33 -0.19
CA GLN A 46 13.96 -9.60 -1.08
C GLN A 46 14.08 -8.70 -2.33
N ARG A 47 13.11 -8.81 -3.25
CA ARG A 47 13.02 -7.91 -4.40
C ARG A 47 12.17 -6.70 -4.03
N TYR A 48 12.79 -5.52 -4.03
CA TYR A 48 12.09 -4.28 -3.72
C TYR A 48 11.71 -3.54 -4.99
N ARG A 49 10.45 -3.13 -5.11
CA ARG A 49 9.96 -2.27 -6.19
C ARG A 49 10.24 -0.83 -5.83
N VAL A 50 10.88 -0.13 -6.76
CA VAL A 50 11.23 1.28 -6.62
C VAL A 50 10.50 2.05 -7.71
N ARG A 51 9.89 3.16 -7.33
CA ARG A 51 9.32 4.15 -8.25
C ARG A 51 9.86 5.52 -7.88
N PHE A 52 10.20 6.35 -8.86
CA PHE A 52 10.54 7.76 -8.60
C PHE A 52 10.20 8.66 -9.78
N THR A 53 9.95 9.94 -9.50
CA THR A 53 9.72 10.98 -10.51
C THR A 53 10.96 11.84 -10.61
N PRO A 54 11.77 11.74 -11.69
CA PRO A 54 13.04 12.46 -11.80
C PRO A 54 12.87 13.94 -12.16
N ALA A 55 11.79 14.28 -12.87
CA ALA A 55 11.52 15.64 -13.34
C ALA A 55 10.69 16.44 -12.33
N GLY A 56 10.98 17.73 -12.20
CA GLY A 56 10.29 18.62 -11.25
C GLY A 56 10.78 18.39 -9.81
N THR A 57 9.84 18.24 -8.86
CA THR A 57 10.18 17.88 -7.48
C THR A 57 10.43 16.39 -7.40
N PHE A 58 11.67 16.01 -7.11
CA PHE A 58 12.03 14.60 -6.95
C PHE A 58 11.17 13.95 -5.86
N SER A 59 10.42 12.92 -6.25
CA SER A 59 9.63 12.08 -5.36
C SER A 59 9.99 10.63 -5.58
N TRP A 60 9.89 9.83 -4.54
CA TRP A 60 10.25 8.41 -4.57
C TRP A 60 9.32 7.60 -3.70
N ASP A 61 9.27 6.32 -4.01
CA ASP A 61 8.50 5.31 -3.32
C ASP A 61 9.25 3.98 -3.45
N CYS A 62 9.32 3.24 -2.34
CA CYS A 62 9.97 1.95 -2.28
C CYS A 62 9.28 1.09 -1.24
N ASP A 63 8.94 -0.14 -1.60
CA ASP A 63 8.26 -1.11 -0.72
C ASP A 63 9.20 -1.76 0.33
N CYS A 64 10.28 -1.07 0.74
CA CYS A 64 11.17 -1.57 1.79
C CYS A 64 10.86 -0.89 3.14
N PRO A 65 11.10 -1.57 4.28
CA PRO A 65 10.75 -1.04 5.61
C PRO A 65 11.37 0.33 5.91
N TRP A 66 12.58 0.59 5.42
CA TRP A 66 13.21 1.89 5.66
C TRP A 66 12.49 3.04 4.95
N ALA A 67 11.88 2.77 3.79
CA ALA A 67 11.18 3.78 3.00
C ALA A 67 9.72 3.98 3.45
N SER A 68 9.09 3.00 4.09
CA SER A 68 7.75 3.19 4.70
C SER A 68 7.78 4.22 5.84
N GLU A 69 8.93 4.41 6.48
CA GLU A 69 9.18 5.51 7.44
C GLU A 69 9.43 6.88 6.75
N GLY A 70 9.27 6.98 5.42
CA GLY A 70 9.49 8.20 4.65
C GLY A 70 10.95 8.48 4.26
N ASN A 71 11.89 7.57 4.55
CA ASN A 71 13.30 7.79 4.26
C ASN A 71 13.67 7.47 2.80
N CYS A 72 14.59 8.25 2.22
CA CYS A 72 15.21 7.91 0.93
C CYS A 72 16.21 6.76 1.10
N CYS A 73 15.78 5.55 0.76
CA CYS A 73 16.54 4.33 1.01
C CYS A 73 17.63 4.08 -0.05
N LYS A 74 18.56 3.16 0.27
CA LYS A 74 19.62 2.72 -0.66
C LYS A 74 19.10 2.19 -2.00
N HIS A 75 17.89 1.61 -2.05
CA HIS A 75 17.30 1.09 -3.29
C HIS A 75 16.88 2.22 -4.23
N VAL A 76 16.29 3.29 -3.67
CA VAL A 76 15.98 4.52 -4.41
C VAL A 76 17.27 5.13 -4.95
N VAL A 77 18.31 5.26 -4.12
CA VAL A 77 19.62 5.78 -4.57
C VAL A 77 20.18 4.94 -5.72
N ALA A 78 20.23 3.61 -5.56
CA ALA A 78 20.78 2.73 -6.59
C ALA A 78 20.02 2.86 -7.92
N ALA A 79 18.68 2.80 -7.89
CA ALA A 79 17.86 2.91 -9.10
C ALA A 79 17.98 4.29 -9.76
N ALA A 80 17.99 5.36 -8.97
CA ALA A 80 18.12 6.73 -9.47
C ALA A 80 19.51 7.00 -10.07
N LEU A 81 20.59 6.45 -9.49
CA LEU A 81 21.94 6.55 -10.06
C LEU A 81 22.08 5.76 -11.37
N VAL A 82 21.47 4.56 -11.46
CA VAL A 82 21.43 3.81 -12.72
C VAL A 82 20.66 4.59 -13.78
N HIS A 83 19.53 5.21 -13.43
CA HIS A 83 18.78 6.06 -14.36
C HIS A 83 19.57 7.28 -14.83
N LEU A 84 20.27 7.97 -13.92
CA LEU A 84 21.15 9.09 -14.28
C LEU A 84 22.25 8.64 -15.25
N TYR A 85 22.88 7.50 -14.97
CA TYR A 85 23.89 6.91 -15.86
C TYR A 85 23.32 6.58 -17.23
N GLU A 86 22.16 5.90 -17.30
CA GLU A 86 21.49 5.59 -18.57
C GLU A 86 21.17 6.84 -19.37
N ARG A 87 20.65 7.90 -18.72
CA ARG A 87 20.35 9.18 -19.38
C ARG A 87 21.60 9.88 -19.91
N GLU A 88 22.68 9.94 -19.12
CA GLU A 88 23.96 10.55 -19.53
C GLU A 88 24.58 9.82 -20.72
N HIS A 89 24.39 8.52 -20.83
CA HIS A 89 24.96 7.68 -21.89
C HIS A 89 23.98 7.40 -23.04
N GLY A 90 22.78 8.01 -23.03
CA GLY A 90 21.78 7.84 -24.08
C GLY A 90 21.22 6.41 -24.18
N ILE A 91 21.26 5.63 -23.10
CA ILE A 91 20.67 4.30 -23.02
C ILE A 91 19.17 4.47 -22.87
N ALA A 92 18.41 4.00 -23.86
CA ALA A 92 16.96 4.12 -23.85
C ALA A 92 16.35 3.07 -22.90
N SER A 93 15.72 3.52 -21.82
CA SER A 93 14.95 2.65 -20.95
C SER A 93 13.60 2.32 -21.61
N PRO A 94 13.14 1.05 -21.56
CA PRO A 94 11.83 0.65 -22.08
C PRO A 94 10.70 1.54 -21.56
N GLN A 95 9.80 1.94 -22.46
CA GLN A 95 8.59 2.64 -22.07
C GLN A 95 7.57 1.63 -21.56
N VAL A 96 6.99 1.88 -20.39
CA VAL A 96 5.79 1.16 -19.99
C VAL A 96 4.57 1.75 -20.69
N PRO A 97 3.62 0.89 -21.11
CA PRO A 97 2.33 1.35 -21.56
C PRO A 97 1.68 2.22 -20.47
N ASP A 98 1.01 3.27 -20.92
CA ASP A 98 0.18 4.11 -20.06
C ASP A 98 -1.10 3.33 -19.72
N THR A 99 -1.05 2.64 -18.57
CA THR A 99 -2.15 1.82 -18.08
C THR A 99 -3.36 2.70 -17.76
N ALA A 100 -3.16 3.92 -17.27
CA ALA A 100 -4.25 4.83 -16.95
C ALA A 100 -5.03 5.23 -18.22
N SER A 101 -4.32 5.63 -19.28
CA SER A 101 -4.91 5.93 -20.58
C SER A 101 -5.60 4.72 -21.19
N TYR A 102 -5.03 3.52 -21.05
CA TYR A 102 -5.70 2.29 -21.48
C TYR A 102 -7.04 2.09 -20.76
N LEU A 103 -7.05 2.18 -19.43
CA LEU A 103 -8.27 2.03 -18.61
C LEU A 103 -9.30 3.12 -18.91
N HIS A 104 -8.88 4.37 -19.10
CA HIS A 104 -9.76 5.47 -19.51
C HIS A 104 -10.35 5.28 -20.91
N GLY A 105 -9.67 4.54 -21.79
CA GLY A 105 -10.14 4.20 -23.12
C GLY A 105 -11.14 3.04 -23.16
N LEU A 106 -11.29 2.29 -22.06
CA LEU A 106 -12.29 1.23 -21.97
C LEU A 106 -13.69 1.82 -21.83
N ASP A 107 -14.68 1.16 -22.44
CA ASP A 107 -16.07 1.44 -22.10
C ASP A 107 -16.38 0.97 -20.67
N HIS A 108 -17.47 1.51 -20.12
CA HIS A 108 -17.88 1.22 -18.74
C HIS A 108 -18.08 -0.27 -18.47
N GLY A 109 -18.69 -1.01 -19.41
CA GLY A 109 -18.94 -2.44 -19.25
C GLY A 109 -17.64 -3.23 -19.17
N ARG A 110 -16.68 -2.94 -20.06
CA ARG A 110 -15.40 -3.64 -20.05
C ARG A 110 -14.56 -3.32 -18.82
N LEU A 111 -14.66 -2.11 -18.29
CA LEU A 111 -13.99 -1.74 -17.04
C LEU A 111 -14.58 -2.51 -15.84
N VAL A 112 -15.91 -2.64 -15.78
CA VAL A 112 -16.60 -3.43 -14.75
C VAL A 112 -16.20 -4.90 -14.84
N ASP A 113 -16.23 -5.49 -16.04
CA ASP A 113 -15.82 -6.88 -16.24
C ASP A 113 -14.37 -7.11 -15.79
N LEU A 114 -13.45 -6.21 -16.16
CA LEU A 114 -12.05 -6.31 -15.75
C LEU A 114 -11.90 -6.27 -14.22
N LEU A 115 -12.63 -5.38 -13.53
CA LEU A 115 -12.58 -5.31 -12.06
C LEU A 115 -13.14 -6.58 -11.41
N LEU A 116 -14.23 -7.13 -11.93
CA LEU A 116 -14.80 -8.39 -11.45
C LEU A 116 -13.83 -9.57 -11.69
N GLU A 117 -13.23 -9.65 -12.88
CA GLU A 117 -12.24 -10.66 -13.23
C GLU A 117 -11.00 -10.60 -12.30
N GLU A 118 -10.55 -9.40 -11.88
CA GLU A 118 -9.44 -9.25 -10.93
C GLU A 118 -9.87 -9.55 -9.49
N ALA A 119 -11.10 -9.18 -9.09
CA ALA A 119 -11.65 -9.47 -7.77
C ALA A 119 -11.77 -10.98 -7.52
N GLU A 120 -12.15 -11.77 -8.53
CA GLU A 120 -12.17 -13.23 -8.46
C GLU A 120 -10.80 -13.84 -8.10
N ARG A 121 -9.70 -13.14 -8.44
CA ARG A 121 -8.33 -13.59 -8.22
C ARG A 121 -7.71 -13.00 -6.96
N SER A 122 -8.36 -12.03 -6.32
CA SER A 122 -7.86 -11.29 -5.17
C SER A 122 -8.94 -11.19 -4.09
N PRO A 123 -8.90 -12.06 -3.05
CA PRO A 123 -9.85 -11.99 -1.93
C PRO A 123 -9.89 -10.62 -1.27
N ALA A 124 -8.74 -9.94 -1.15
CA ALA A 124 -8.66 -8.59 -0.62
C ALA A 124 -9.44 -7.57 -1.47
N LEU A 125 -9.28 -7.61 -2.80
CA LEU A 125 -10.04 -6.71 -3.69
C LEU A 125 -11.54 -7.04 -3.69
N ALA A 126 -11.91 -8.33 -3.62
CA ALA A 126 -13.30 -8.75 -3.53
C ALA A 126 -13.97 -8.16 -2.27
N LEU A 127 -13.35 -8.33 -1.09
CA LEU A 127 -13.83 -7.76 0.15
C LEU A 127 -13.97 -6.23 0.06
N GLU A 128 -12.96 -5.54 -0.47
CA GLU A 128 -13.01 -4.08 -0.64
C GLU A 128 -14.20 -3.62 -1.50
N LEU A 129 -14.50 -4.32 -2.59
CA LEU A 129 -15.62 -3.99 -3.47
C LEU A 129 -16.97 -4.31 -2.83
N GLU A 130 -17.08 -5.44 -2.11
CA GLU A 130 -18.29 -5.83 -1.37
C GLU A 130 -18.61 -4.84 -0.25
N VAL A 131 -17.59 -4.41 0.51
CA VAL A 131 -17.73 -3.38 1.54
C VAL A 131 -18.19 -2.06 0.94
N ARG A 132 -17.56 -1.60 -0.15
CA ARG A 132 -17.99 -0.35 -0.84
C ARG A 132 -19.42 -0.45 -1.35
N ALA A 133 -19.82 -1.61 -1.88
CA ALA A 133 -21.19 -1.85 -2.32
C ALA A 133 -22.18 -1.81 -1.15
N ALA A 134 -21.85 -2.44 -0.02
CA ALA A 134 -22.69 -2.43 1.19
C ALA A 134 -22.82 -1.02 1.79
N VAL A 135 -21.74 -0.25 1.88
CA VAL A 135 -21.78 1.17 2.31
C VAL A 135 -22.69 1.98 1.39
N ALA A 136 -22.52 1.87 0.05
CA ALA A 136 -23.35 2.59 -0.91
C ALA A 136 -24.83 2.20 -0.84
N ALA A 137 -25.11 0.92 -0.56
CA ALA A 137 -26.47 0.40 -0.35
C ALA A 137 -27.04 0.73 1.05
N SER A 138 -26.22 1.31 1.93
CA SER A 138 -26.56 1.53 3.34
C SER A 138 -26.90 0.25 4.11
N ASP A 139 -26.30 -0.88 3.73
CA ASP A 139 -26.57 -2.21 4.27
C ASP A 139 -25.60 -2.55 5.41
N LEU A 140 -25.98 -2.18 6.64
CA LEU A 140 -25.17 -2.42 7.84
C LEU A 140 -25.05 -3.92 8.18
N ASP A 141 -26.11 -4.70 7.94
CA ASP A 141 -26.11 -6.14 8.19
C ASP A 141 -25.10 -6.85 7.28
N ALA A 142 -24.99 -6.44 6.02
CA ALA A 142 -23.98 -6.98 5.11
C ALA A 142 -22.56 -6.59 5.55
N LEU A 143 -22.35 -5.36 6.03
CA LEU A 143 -21.04 -4.95 6.58
C LEU A 143 -20.64 -5.80 7.79
N HIS A 144 -21.57 -6.03 8.72
CA HIS A 144 -21.33 -6.92 9.87
C HIS A 144 -20.94 -8.33 9.41
N ALA A 145 -21.71 -8.93 8.50
CA ALA A 145 -21.44 -10.28 8.02
C ALA A 145 -20.09 -10.40 7.30
N LEU A 146 -19.73 -9.41 6.47
CA LEU A 146 -18.45 -9.36 5.77
C LEU A 146 -17.28 -9.29 6.76
N PHE A 147 -17.32 -8.35 7.71
CA PHE A 147 -16.21 -8.17 8.66
C PHE A 147 -16.15 -9.29 9.69
N GLU A 148 -17.28 -9.81 10.16
CA GLU A 148 -17.30 -10.98 11.03
C GLU A 148 -16.60 -12.17 10.38
N GLY A 149 -16.87 -12.41 9.08
CA GLY A 149 -16.31 -13.54 8.33
C GLY A 149 -14.80 -13.46 8.10
N VAL A 150 -14.20 -12.26 8.10
CA VAL A 150 -12.77 -12.07 7.81
C VAL A 150 -11.93 -11.64 9.02
N LEU A 151 -12.55 -11.02 10.03
CA LEU A 151 -11.83 -10.51 11.21
C LEU A 151 -11.94 -11.43 12.42
N ARG A 152 -13.02 -12.21 12.53
CA ARG A 152 -13.16 -13.14 13.65
C ARG A 152 -12.31 -14.37 13.40
N ILE A 153 -11.28 -14.52 14.21
CA ILE A 153 -10.32 -15.63 14.12
C ILE A 153 -10.75 -16.73 15.08
N SER A 154 -10.77 -17.98 14.60
CA SER A 154 -10.93 -19.19 15.44
C SER A 154 -9.64 -20.00 15.58
N ASP A 155 -8.67 -19.78 14.70
CA ASP A 155 -7.43 -20.54 14.58
C ASP A 155 -6.27 -19.59 14.31
N PRO A 156 -5.04 -19.84 14.82
CA PRO A 156 -3.92 -18.92 14.63
C PRO A 156 -3.66 -18.57 13.17
N VAL A 157 -3.50 -17.28 12.89
CA VAL A 157 -3.21 -16.72 11.57
C VAL A 157 -1.69 -16.63 11.38
N PRO A 158 -1.12 -17.35 10.41
CA PRO A 158 0.32 -17.34 10.18
C PRO A 158 0.79 -16.01 9.58
N TYR A 159 2.09 -15.73 9.73
CA TYR A 159 2.70 -14.48 9.26
C TYR A 159 2.39 -14.14 7.78
N GLU A 160 2.32 -15.15 6.92
CA GLU A 160 2.01 -15.00 5.48
C GLU A 160 0.66 -14.30 5.22
N GLN A 161 -0.27 -14.38 6.18
CA GLN A 161 -1.65 -13.88 6.09
C GLN A 161 -1.87 -12.61 6.93
N ALA A 162 -0.89 -12.19 7.74
CA ALA A 162 -1.00 -11.00 8.60
C ALA A 162 -1.30 -9.74 7.79
N ALA A 163 -0.72 -9.60 6.59
CA ALA A 163 -0.98 -8.46 5.71
C ALA A 163 -2.43 -8.43 5.16
N ASP A 164 -3.04 -9.58 4.89
CA ASP A 164 -4.44 -9.67 4.48
C ASP A 164 -5.38 -9.32 5.64
N TYR A 165 -5.05 -9.80 6.84
CA TYR A 165 -5.78 -9.45 8.06
C TYR A 165 -5.75 -7.94 8.34
N ALA A 166 -4.55 -7.34 8.30
CA ALA A 166 -4.38 -5.89 8.47
C ALA A 166 -5.17 -5.08 7.42
N ARG A 167 -5.19 -5.53 6.16
CA ARG A 167 -6.01 -4.91 5.10
C ARG A 167 -7.51 -4.96 5.41
N ALA A 168 -8.00 -6.07 5.95
CA ALA A 168 -9.41 -6.19 6.35
C ALA A 168 -9.76 -5.21 7.48
N VAL A 169 -8.89 -5.06 8.49
CA VAL A 169 -9.07 -4.08 9.57
C VAL A 169 -9.08 -2.66 9.02
N HIS A 170 -8.14 -2.31 8.13
CA HIS A 170 -8.15 -1.00 7.48
C HIS A 170 -9.42 -0.75 6.66
N SER A 171 -9.92 -1.76 5.94
CA SER A 171 -11.16 -1.66 5.18
C SER A 171 -12.37 -1.41 6.09
N ALA A 172 -12.37 -1.99 7.30
CA ALA A 172 -13.39 -1.73 8.30
C ALA A 172 -13.36 -0.29 8.80
N VAL A 173 -12.18 0.25 9.12
CA VAL A 173 -12.03 1.66 9.51
C VAL A 173 -12.45 2.60 8.38
N ASP A 174 -12.09 2.29 7.13
CA ASP A 174 -12.51 3.09 5.96
C ASP A 174 -14.04 3.09 5.80
N ALA A 175 -14.71 1.96 6.03
CA ALA A 175 -16.16 1.85 6.00
C ALA A 175 -16.83 2.68 7.12
N VAL A 176 -16.30 2.63 8.34
CA VAL A 176 -16.77 3.47 9.47
C VAL A 176 -16.66 4.95 9.11
N GLN A 177 -15.49 5.38 8.61
CA GLN A 177 -15.27 6.78 8.21
C GLN A 177 -16.23 7.22 7.10
N GLU A 178 -16.54 6.34 6.15
CA GLU A 178 -17.47 6.68 5.07
C GLU A 178 -18.90 6.82 5.57
N LEU A 179 -19.33 5.96 6.52
CA LEU A 179 -20.61 6.12 7.21
C LEU A 179 -20.69 7.45 7.95
N GLU A 180 -19.64 7.87 8.67
CA GLU A 180 -19.58 9.18 9.33
C GLU A 180 -19.70 10.33 8.33
N ARG A 181 -18.92 10.30 7.23
CA ARG A 181 -18.98 11.32 6.16
C ARG A 181 -20.36 11.41 5.51
N SER A 182 -21.08 10.29 5.45
CA SER A 182 -22.46 10.24 4.95
C SER A 182 -23.52 10.71 5.97
N GLY A 183 -23.11 11.06 7.20
CA GLY A 183 -24.00 11.52 8.28
C GLY A 183 -24.68 10.39 9.06
N ARG A 184 -24.21 9.15 8.91
CA ARG A 184 -24.74 7.95 9.58
C ARG A 184 -23.95 7.61 10.84
N GLU A 185 -23.86 8.54 11.77
CA GLU A 185 -23.03 8.42 12.98
C GLU A 185 -23.41 7.23 13.87
N GLU A 186 -24.70 6.87 13.94
CA GLU A 186 -25.18 5.73 14.73
C GLU A 186 -24.70 4.40 14.13
N ASP A 187 -24.88 4.22 12.82
CA ASP A 187 -24.41 3.03 12.11
C ASP A 187 -22.89 2.91 12.11
N ALA A 188 -22.18 4.05 12.00
CA ALA A 188 -20.72 4.09 12.08
C ALA A 188 -20.21 3.61 13.45
N ARG A 189 -20.85 4.07 14.54
CA ARG A 189 -20.51 3.62 15.90
C ARG A 189 -20.82 2.15 16.08
N GLU A 190 -22.00 1.69 15.66
CA GLU A 190 -22.39 0.28 15.76
C GLU A 190 -21.40 -0.63 15.02
N LEU A 191 -21.03 -0.26 13.79
CA LEU A 191 -20.04 -1.00 13.01
C LEU A 191 -18.66 -1.00 13.69
N CYS A 192 -18.23 0.15 14.22
CA CYS A 192 -16.95 0.26 14.93
C CYS A 192 -16.90 -0.68 16.14
N ASP A 193 -17.95 -0.67 16.98
CA ASP A 193 -18.07 -1.53 18.16
C ASP A 193 -18.04 -3.02 17.77
N ALA A 194 -18.77 -3.39 16.71
CA ALA A 194 -18.78 -4.75 16.19
C ALA A 194 -17.38 -5.20 15.70
N VAL A 195 -16.70 -4.35 14.94
CA VAL A 195 -15.35 -4.61 14.42
C VAL A 195 -14.35 -4.77 15.57
N CYS A 196 -14.38 -3.90 16.58
CA CYS A 196 -13.57 -4.06 17.80
C CYS A 196 -13.82 -5.40 18.50
N SER A 197 -15.08 -5.84 18.56
CA SER A 197 -15.42 -7.16 19.11
C SER A 197 -14.87 -8.31 18.26
N PHE A 198 -14.76 -8.18 16.94
CA PHE A 198 -14.25 -9.24 16.06
C PHE A 198 -12.74 -9.39 16.15
N THR A 199 -12.03 -8.28 16.38
CA THR A 199 -10.57 -8.24 16.45
C THR A 199 -10.00 -8.49 17.85
N GLY A 200 -10.84 -8.81 18.85
CA GLY A 200 -10.44 -8.87 20.26
C GLY A 200 -9.32 -9.85 20.59
N GLU A 201 -9.14 -10.91 19.79
CA GLU A 201 -8.09 -11.92 19.98
C GLU A 201 -6.93 -11.77 18.98
N ALA A 202 -6.93 -10.72 18.15
CA ALA A 202 -6.02 -10.59 17.01
C ALA A 202 -4.54 -10.51 17.42
N GLU A 203 -4.20 -9.73 18.46
CA GLU A 203 -2.82 -9.57 18.93
C GLU A 203 -2.19 -10.89 19.42
N GLU A 204 -3.01 -11.81 19.94
CA GLU A 204 -2.54 -13.12 20.42
C GLU A 204 -2.51 -14.17 19.31
N MET A 205 -3.43 -14.06 18.35
CA MET A 205 -3.71 -15.10 17.36
C MET A 205 -3.08 -14.84 15.99
N VAL A 206 -2.59 -13.64 15.71
CA VAL A 206 -1.96 -13.29 14.43
C VAL A 206 -0.45 -13.13 14.60
N GLU A 207 0.33 -13.87 13.81
CA GLU A 207 1.79 -13.71 13.78
C GLU A 207 2.21 -12.43 13.04
N ASP A 208 2.31 -11.30 13.74
CA ASP A 208 2.61 -10.00 13.15
C ASP A 208 4.08 -9.54 13.31
N LEU A 209 5.01 -10.25 12.67
CA LEU A 209 6.44 -9.93 12.79
C LEU A 209 6.83 -8.55 12.23
N ASP A 210 6.01 -8.00 11.32
CA ASP A 210 6.25 -6.70 10.68
C ASP A 210 5.44 -5.56 11.31
N GLY A 211 4.57 -5.83 12.30
CA GLY A 211 3.75 -4.83 12.98
C GLY A 211 2.60 -4.26 12.15
N ALA A 212 2.21 -4.91 11.06
CA ALA A 212 1.16 -4.44 10.16
C ALA A 212 -0.24 -4.56 10.77
N VAL A 213 -0.49 -5.63 11.54
CA VAL A 213 -1.74 -5.86 12.25
C VAL A 213 -1.85 -4.93 13.44
N ASP A 214 -0.77 -4.79 14.22
CA ASP A 214 -0.72 -3.85 15.35
C ASP A 214 -1.03 -2.43 14.88
N THR A 215 -0.40 -1.97 13.80
CA THR A 215 -0.68 -0.65 13.20
C THR A 215 -2.15 -0.51 12.78
N ALA A 216 -2.76 -1.57 12.26
CA ALA A 216 -4.16 -1.53 11.85
C ALA A 216 -5.13 -1.51 13.05
N LEU A 217 -4.82 -2.23 14.12
CA LEU A 217 -5.59 -2.24 15.36
C LEU A 217 -5.47 -0.92 16.12
N GLU A 218 -4.28 -0.30 16.14
CA GLU A 218 -4.10 1.06 16.67
C GLU A 218 -5.01 2.05 15.96
N ARG A 219 -5.03 2.02 14.63
CA ARG A 219 -5.93 2.86 13.82
C ARG A 219 -7.40 2.63 14.15
N LEU A 220 -7.82 1.39 14.43
CA LEU A 220 -9.19 1.07 14.84
C LEU A 220 -9.52 1.66 16.23
N ARG A 221 -8.60 1.55 17.19
CA ARG A 221 -8.77 2.08 18.56
C ARG A 221 -8.89 3.60 18.61
N GLU A 222 -8.17 4.30 17.73
CA GLU A 222 -8.31 5.74 17.58
C GLU A 222 -9.75 6.15 17.23
N TYR A 223 -10.51 5.30 16.52
CA TYR A 223 -11.90 5.54 16.15
C TYR A 223 -12.90 5.10 17.22
N SER A 224 -12.62 4.02 17.97
CA SER A 224 -13.51 3.56 19.05
C SER A 224 -13.49 4.47 20.29
N GLY A 225 -12.50 5.37 20.39
CA GLY A 225 -12.36 6.27 21.54
C GLY A 225 -11.71 5.60 22.76
N ASP A 226 -11.25 4.35 22.65
CA ASP A 226 -10.43 3.67 23.65
C ASP A 226 -8.97 4.15 23.56
N SER A 227 -8.71 5.36 24.05
CA SER A 227 -7.36 5.89 24.26
C SER A 227 -6.76 5.49 25.62
N ASP A 228 -7.42 4.64 26.43
CA ASP A 228 -6.97 4.30 27.78
C ASP A 228 -6.82 2.78 27.99
N ALA A 229 -5.71 2.22 27.50
CA ALA A 229 -5.13 0.97 28.02
C ALA A 229 -3.63 0.86 27.67
N LEU A 230 -2.82 1.75 28.25
CA LEU A 230 -1.37 1.57 28.44
C LEU A 230 -1.09 1.31 29.93
#